data_AF-A0A6S7LWB0-F1
#
_entry.id   AF-A0A6S7LWB0-F1
#
_cell.length_a   1.000
_cell.length_b   1.000
_cell.length_c   1.000
_cell.angle_alpha   90.00
_cell.angle_beta   90.00
_cell.angle_gamma   90.00
#
_symmetry.space_group_name_H-M   'P 1'
#
loop_
_entity.id
_entity.type
_entity.pdbx_description
1 polymer ?
#
loop_
_entity_poly.entity_id
_entity_poly.type
_entity_poly.pdbx_seq_one_letter_code
_entity_poly.pdbx_strand_id
1 'polypeptide(L)'
;EGNALLFQRGNQSTKPNKDKATFKDRNRPDNNTGEKSGKLAFIAGDSILQHVHGWELSSDEQRVSVKAFSGSSVEDMQDYIKPLIRKKPDTMILHVGTNDIKDDTKSAE
;
A
#
# COMPACT_ATOMS: atom_id res chain seq x y z
N GLU A 1 7.94 46.26 26.76
CA GLU A 1 7.13 45.03 26.90
C GLU A 1 7.79 43.95 26.06
N GLY A 2 8.39 42.94 26.71
CA GLY A 2 9.23 41.97 26.01
C GLY A 2 9.54 40.82 26.96
N ASN A 3 8.95 39.67 26.65
CA ASN A 3 8.77 38.54 27.55
C ASN A 3 10.08 37.92 28.05
N ALA A 4 10.04 37.49 29.31
CA ALA A 4 11.08 36.74 30.00
C ALA A 4 11.30 35.36 29.36
N LEU A 5 12.56 35.01 29.15
CA LEU A 5 13.03 33.64 29.00
C LEU A 5 13.17 33.03 30.39
N LEU A 6 12.42 31.97 30.67
CA LEU A 6 12.67 31.10 31.83
C LEU A 6 12.85 29.66 31.35
N PHE A 7 14.03 29.12 31.65
CA PHE A 7 14.45 27.76 31.34
C PHE A 7 13.84 26.72 32.29
N GLN A 8 13.39 25.63 31.66
CA GLN A 8 13.40 24.21 32.05
C GLN A 8 13.48 23.79 33.53
N ARG A 9 12.52 22.94 33.96
CA ARG A 9 12.82 21.72 34.73
C ARG A 9 11.75 20.63 34.60
N GLY A 10 12.16 19.50 34.02
CA GLY A 10 11.82 18.10 34.34
C GLY A 10 10.37 17.62 34.48
N ASN A 11 10.00 16.61 33.68
CA ASN A 11 9.86 15.23 34.18
C ASN A 11 9.53 14.23 33.05
N GLN A 12 10.10 13.03 33.17
CA GLN A 12 9.85 11.89 32.31
C GLN A 12 8.40 11.38 32.45
N SER A 13 7.76 11.00 31.34
CA SER A 13 6.69 9.99 31.35
C SER A 13 6.60 9.31 30.00
N THR A 14 6.64 7.98 30.06
CA THR A 14 6.50 7.03 28.96
C THR A 14 5.16 7.15 28.24
N LYS A 15 5.15 7.05 26.91
CA LYS A 15 4.02 6.58 26.07
C LYS A 15 4.50 6.35 24.62
N PRO A 16 4.30 5.16 24.02
CA PRO A 16 4.50 4.96 22.59
C PRO A 16 3.39 5.71 21.84
N ASN A 17 3.77 6.61 20.92
CA ASN A 17 2.79 7.35 20.14
C ASN A 17 2.16 6.43 19.09
N LYS A 18 0.90 6.06 19.31
CA LYS A 18 0.04 5.44 18.31
C LYS A 18 -0.46 6.53 17.37
N ASP A 19 0.41 7.01 16.48
CA ASP A 19 -0.06 7.74 15.32
C ASP A 19 -0.71 6.72 14.38
N LYS A 20 -2.02 6.52 14.58
CA LYS A 20 -2.90 5.97 13.56
C LYS A 20 -2.73 6.85 12.33
N ALA A 21 -1.89 6.42 11.39
CA ALA A 21 -2.01 6.81 10.00
C ALA A 21 -3.44 6.46 9.59
N THR A 22 -4.31 7.45 9.61
CA THR A 22 -5.65 7.35 9.06
C THR A 22 -5.48 7.30 7.56
N PHE A 23 -5.24 6.10 7.05
CA PHE A 23 -5.48 5.79 5.65
C PHE A 23 -6.94 6.13 5.39
N LYS A 24 -7.17 7.34 4.86
CA LYS A 24 -8.40 7.67 4.15
C LYS A 24 -8.38 6.80 2.91
N ASP A 25 -8.77 5.55 3.10
CA ASP A 25 -9.21 4.67 2.05
C ASP A 25 -10.30 5.45 1.33
N ARG A 26 -9.97 5.96 0.13
CA ARG A 26 -10.98 6.53 -0.76
C ARG A 26 -11.80 5.32 -1.19
N ASN A 27 -12.77 5.00 -0.33
CA ASN A 27 -13.75 3.95 -0.50
C ASN A 27 -14.62 4.36 -1.69
N ARG A 28 -14.08 4.18 -2.90
CA ARG A 28 -14.82 4.29 -4.14
C ARG A 28 -15.80 3.11 -4.10
N PRO A 29 -17.11 3.34 -4.26
CA PRO A 29 -18.10 2.32 -4.03
C PRO A 29 -17.76 1.09 -4.86
N ASP A 30 -17.59 -0.03 -4.16
CA ASP A 30 -17.58 -1.36 -4.74
C ASP A 30 -19.00 -1.64 -5.25
N ASN A 31 -19.30 -1.15 -6.46
CA ASN A 31 -20.53 -1.47 -7.17
C ASN A 31 -20.47 -2.93 -7.61
N ASN A 32 -20.69 -3.84 -6.66
CA ASN A 32 -21.17 -5.20 -6.92
C ASN A 32 -22.69 -5.15 -7.13
N THR A 33 -23.11 -4.65 -8.28
CA THR A 33 -24.44 -4.93 -8.83
C THR A 33 -24.26 -5.26 -10.31
N GLY A 34 -24.44 -6.54 -10.63
CA GLY A 34 -24.36 -7.07 -11.99
C GLY A 34 -23.26 -8.12 -12.13
N GLU A 35 -23.67 -9.38 -12.09
CA GLU A 35 -22.92 -10.52 -12.60
C GLU A 35 -22.53 -10.27 -14.06
N LYS A 36 -21.42 -9.58 -14.29
CA LYS A 36 -20.69 -9.71 -15.55
C LYS A 36 -19.70 -10.83 -15.31
N SER A 37 -19.98 -12.00 -15.87
CA SER A 37 -19.17 -13.22 -15.85
C SER A 37 -17.85 -13.08 -16.62
N GLY A 38 -17.15 -11.97 -16.40
CA GLY A 38 -15.80 -11.75 -16.91
C GLY A 38 -14.79 -12.32 -15.92
N LYS A 39 -13.67 -12.81 -16.44
CA LYS A 39 -12.54 -13.26 -15.65
C LYS A 39 -12.03 -12.11 -14.75
N LEU A 40 -11.58 -12.44 -13.55
CA LEU A 40 -11.04 -11.48 -12.59
C LEU A 40 -9.52 -11.59 -12.54
N ALA A 41 -8.83 -10.48 -12.80
CA ALA A 41 -7.39 -10.37 -12.62
C ALA A 41 -7.03 -9.37 -11.51
N PHE A 42 -6.11 -9.76 -10.62
CA PHE A 42 -5.44 -8.84 -9.71
C PHE A 42 -4.03 -8.54 -10.18
N ILE A 43 -3.64 -7.26 -10.14
CA ILE A 43 -2.25 -6.83 -10.25
C ILE A 43 -1.89 -6.21 -8.89
N ALA A 44 -1.03 -6.86 -8.12
CA ALA A 44 -0.61 -6.41 -6.80
C ALA A 44 0.88 -6.08 -6.80
N GLY A 45 1.28 -5.07 -6.02
CA GLY A 45 2.70 -4.75 -5.92
C GLY A 45 2.99 -3.44 -5.22
N ASP A 46 4.25 -3.03 -5.27
CA ASP A 46 4.75 -1.87 -4.55
C ASP A 46 4.43 -0.51 -5.25
N SER A 47 5.23 0.52 -4.97
CA SER A 47 5.05 1.86 -5.53
C SER A 47 5.14 1.90 -7.06
N ILE A 48 5.77 0.92 -7.71
CA ILE A 48 5.85 0.85 -9.18
C ILE A 48 4.46 0.79 -9.83
N LEU A 49 3.47 0.22 -9.15
CA LEU A 49 2.11 0.11 -9.66
C LEU A 49 1.21 1.32 -9.38
N GLN A 50 1.70 2.37 -8.72
CA GLN A 50 0.88 3.53 -8.29
C GLN A 50 0.12 4.21 -9.43
N HIS A 51 0.72 4.23 -10.62
CA HIS A 51 0.15 4.89 -11.80
C HIS A 51 -0.46 3.90 -12.80
N VAL A 52 -0.55 2.62 -12.43
CA VAL A 52 -1.21 1.60 -13.27
C VAL A 52 -2.70 1.61 -12.96
N HIS A 53 -3.49 1.93 -13.97
CA HIS A 53 -4.93 2.05 -13.84
C HIS A 53 -5.65 0.80 -14.38
N GLY A 54 -6.20 -0.03 -13.49
CA GLY A 54 -6.84 -1.30 -13.87
C GLY A 54 -8.01 -1.17 -14.84
N TRP A 55 -8.71 -0.03 -14.86
CA TRP A 55 -9.80 0.22 -15.80
C TRP A 55 -9.31 0.43 -17.24
N GLU A 56 -8.08 0.91 -17.43
CA GLU A 56 -7.45 1.03 -18.75
C GLU A 56 -7.00 -0.34 -19.29
N LEU A 57 -6.75 -1.30 -18.39
CA LEU A 57 -6.36 -2.68 -18.70
C LEU A 57 -7.54 -3.65 -18.75
N SER A 58 -8.73 -3.19 -18.36
CA SER A 58 -9.93 -4.02 -18.35
C SER A 58 -10.55 -4.11 -19.75
N SER A 59 -11.15 -5.25 -20.05
CA SER A 59 -11.94 -5.49 -21.25
C SER A 59 -13.32 -6.03 -20.88
N ASP A 60 -14.17 -6.25 -21.87
CA ASP A 60 -15.50 -6.85 -21.64
C ASP A 60 -15.40 -8.28 -21.05
N GLU A 61 -14.32 -8.99 -21.33
CA GLU A 61 -14.10 -10.38 -20.89
C GLU A 61 -13.26 -10.50 -19.61
N GLN A 62 -12.48 -9.47 -19.26
CA GLN A 62 -11.54 -9.49 -18.14
C GLN A 62 -11.62 -8.19 -17.35
N ARG A 63 -11.95 -8.31 -16.06
CA ARG A 63 -11.93 -7.22 -15.10
C ARG A 63 -10.58 -7.19 -14.38
N VAL A 64 -9.85 -6.10 -14.50
CA VAL A 64 -8.53 -5.94 -13.88
C VAL A 64 -8.62 -5.00 -12.68
N SER A 65 -8.15 -5.46 -11.51
CA SER A 65 -8.03 -4.66 -10.29
C SER A 65 -6.59 -4.53 -9.87
N VAL A 66 -6.11 -3.28 -9.78
CA VAL A 66 -4.73 -2.97 -9.36
C VAL A 66 -4.71 -2.62 -7.88
N LYS A 67 -3.72 -3.16 -7.16
CA LYS A 67 -3.47 -2.95 -5.73
C LYS A 67 -2.01 -2.57 -5.51
N ALA A 68 -1.75 -1.27 -5.45
CA ALA A 68 -0.43 -0.72 -5.16
C ALA A 68 -0.29 -0.45 -3.66
N PHE A 69 0.79 -0.95 -3.06
CA PHE A 69 1.14 -0.82 -1.65
C PHE A 69 2.52 -0.15 -1.56
N SER A 70 2.54 1.18 -1.50
CA SER A 70 3.78 1.95 -1.52
C SER A 70 4.72 1.60 -0.36
N GLY A 71 6.01 1.42 -0.64
CA GLY A 71 7.02 1.13 0.38
C GLY A 71 6.92 -0.25 1.02
N SER A 72 6.11 -1.15 0.45
CA SER A 72 5.98 -2.53 0.93
C SER A 72 7.21 -3.36 0.59
N SER A 73 7.67 -4.12 1.59
CA SER A 73 8.69 -5.16 1.42
C SER A 73 8.08 -6.46 0.86
N VAL A 74 8.94 -7.43 0.52
CA VAL A 74 8.52 -8.81 0.24
C VAL A 74 7.78 -9.42 1.43
N GLU A 75 8.20 -9.10 2.66
CA GLU A 75 7.58 -9.62 3.88
C GLU A 75 6.15 -9.09 4.04
N ASP A 76 5.95 -7.77 3.88
CA ASP A 76 4.62 -7.15 3.95
C ASP A 76 3.66 -7.73 2.90
N MET A 77 4.17 -8.00 1.70
CA MET A 77 3.37 -8.55 0.60
C MET A 77 2.77 -9.92 0.91
N GLN A 78 3.40 -10.72 1.77
CA GLN A 78 2.85 -12.02 2.18
C GLN A 78 1.48 -11.88 2.84
N ASP A 79 1.26 -10.80 3.58
CA ASP A 79 -0.02 -10.51 4.22
C ASP A 79 -0.99 -9.79 3.29
N TYR A 80 -0.50 -8.90 2.44
CA TYR A 80 -1.33 -8.10 1.54
C TYR A 80 -1.99 -8.93 0.43
N ILE A 81 -1.34 -9.99 -0.04
CA ILE A 81 -1.89 -10.84 -1.10
C ILE A 81 -2.96 -11.83 -0.59
N LYS A 82 -2.92 -12.22 0.69
CA LYS A 82 -3.89 -13.17 1.29
C LYS A 82 -5.36 -12.79 1.03
N PRO A 83 -5.83 -11.56 1.29
CA PRO A 83 -7.20 -11.18 0.98
C PRO A 83 -7.52 -11.18 -0.52
N LEU A 84 -6.52 -11.00 -1.40
CA LEU A 84 -6.71 -11.03 -2.85
C LEU A 84 -6.86 -12.47 -3.36
N ILE A 85 -6.03 -13.39 -2.87
CA ILE A 85 -6.09 -14.82 -3.20
C ILE A 85 -7.43 -15.44 -2.76
N ARG A 86 -7.96 -15.02 -1.60
CA ARG A 86 -9.27 -15.49 -1.09
C ARG A 86 -10.44 -15.20 -2.05
N LYS A 87 -10.30 -14.19 -2.92
CA LYS A 87 -11.29 -13.87 -3.96
C LYS A 87 -11.22 -14.81 -5.17
N LYS A 88 -10.24 -15.72 -5.21
CA LYS A 88 -10.01 -16.70 -6.28
C LYS A 88 -10.01 -16.04 -7.68
N PRO A 89 -9.10 -15.06 -7.91
CA PRO A 89 -8.97 -14.49 -9.25
C PRO A 89 -8.52 -15.56 -10.25
N ASP A 90 -8.93 -15.39 -11.51
CA ASP A 90 -8.45 -16.19 -12.64
C ASP A 90 -6.97 -15.91 -12.93
N THR A 91 -6.49 -14.70 -12.59
CA THR A 91 -5.10 -14.30 -12.81
C THR A 91 -4.60 -13.40 -11.69
N MET A 92 -3.37 -13.64 -11.23
CA MET A 92 -2.68 -12.77 -10.28
C MET A 92 -1.30 -12.42 -10.82
N ILE A 93 -1.03 -11.13 -10.98
CA ILE A 93 0.28 -10.57 -11.33
C ILE A 93 0.81 -9.91 -10.06
N LEU A 94 2.01 -10.30 -9.63
CA LEU A 94 2.65 -9.77 -8.44
C LEU A 94 3.98 -9.12 -8.79
N HIS A 95 4.14 -7.85 -8.42
CA HIS A 95 5.38 -7.11 -8.53
C HIS A 95 5.88 -6.73 -7.14
N VAL A 96 7.05 -7.22 -6.74
CA VAL A 96 7.60 -7.02 -5.39
C VAL A 96 9.12 -7.14 -5.41
N GLY A 97 9.78 -6.58 -4.40
CA GLY A 97 11.21 -6.73 -4.16
C GLY A 97 12.01 -5.46 -4.40
N THR A 98 11.42 -4.42 -5.01
CA THR A 98 12.14 -3.18 -5.31
C THR A 98 12.58 -2.45 -4.02
N ASN A 99 11.77 -2.51 -2.96
CA ASN A 99 12.08 -1.89 -1.67
C ASN A 99 13.07 -2.71 -0.82
N ASP A 100 13.28 -3.99 -1.16
CA ASP A 100 14.13 -4.91 -0.43
C ASP A 100 15.58 -4.89 -0.96
N ILE A 101 15.79 -4.30 -2.15
CA ILE A 101 17.12 -4.05 -2.71
C ILE A 101 17.79 -2.98 -1.85
N LYS A 102 18.84 -3.38 -1.13
CA LYS A 102 19.71 -2.46 -0.40
C LYS A 102 20.67 -1.83 -1.40
N ASP A 103 20.75 -0.50 -1.40
CA ASP A 103 21.83 0.21 -2.07
C ASP A 103 23.11 -0.08 -1.28
N ASP A 104 23.93 -1.04 -1.74
CA ASP A 104 25.23 -1.38 -1.13
C ASP A 104 26.27 -0.24 -1.27
N THR A 105 25.89 0.90 -1.83
CA THR A 105 26.71 2.12 -1.84
C THR A 105 26.48 2.93 -0.57
N LYS A 106 26.90 2.41 0.58
CA LYS A 106 27.23 3.23 1.73
C LYS A 106 28.75 3.20 1.97
N SER A 107 29.39 4.23 1.43
CA SER A 107 30.61 4.86 1.92
C SER A 107 31.83 3.94 2.14
N ALA A 108 32.60 3.74 1.08
CA ALA A 108 34.06 3.77 1.23
C ALA A 108 34.47 5.26 1.23
N GLU A 109 34.55 5.85 2.42
CA GLU A 109 35.25 7.12 2.68
C GLU A 109 36.42 6.83 3.63
#